data_AF-A0A7C8HU72-F1
#
_entry.id   AF-A0A7C8HU72-F1
#
_cell.length_a   1.000
_cell.length_b   1.000
_cell.length_c   1.000
_cell.angle_alpha   90.00
_cell.angle_beta   90.00
_cell.angle_gamma   90.00
#
_symmetry.space_group_name_H-M   'P 1'
#
loop_
_entity.id
_entity.type
_entity.pdbx_description
1 polymer ?
#
loop_
_entity_poly.entity_id
_entity_poly.type
_entity_poly.pdbx_seq_one_letter_code
_entity_poly.pdbx_strand_id
1 'polypeptide(L)'
;MGTLAKLWRGELPLYITFWFFGMIIGTVVSVFVNKYALEAHNTTDTMRVGWLLTALVYTGFMCVALWRSADKYKGAPVWSIGARFYSAILFMSFISFTVDIIKYTYNG
;
A
#
# COMPACT_ATOMS: atom_id res chain seq x y z
N MET A 1 8.13 21.70 6.15
CA MET A 1 8.32 20.36 5.57
C MET A 1 6.96 19.74 5.29
N GLY A 2 6.73 19.21 4.09
CA GLY A 2 5.43 18.67 3.66
C GLY A 2 5.02 17.37 4.38
N THR A 3 3.72 17.08 4.40
CA THR A 3 3.11 15.94 5.10
C THR A 3 3.68 14.58 4.66
N LEU A 4 3.95 14.39 3.37
CA LEU A 4 4.60 13.18 2.83
C LEU A 4 6.01 12.95 3.42
N ALA A 5 6.79 14.01 3.61
CA ALA A 5 8.14 13.89 4.18
C ALA A 5 8.09 13.49 5.66
N LYS A 6 7.07 13.98 6.41
CA LYS A 6 6.84 13.58 7.82
C LYS A 6 6.36 12.13 7.92
N LEU A 7 5.48 11.70 7.01
CA LEU A 7 4.99 10.34 6.90
C LEU A 7 6.14 9.36 6.64
N TRP A 8 6.99 9.65 5.66
CA TRP A 8 8.16 8.80 5.34
C TRP A 8 9.17 8.71 6.49
N ARG A 9 9.33 9.77 7.30
CA ARG A 9 10.20 9.76 8.49
C ARG A 9 9.58 9.06 9.69
N GLY A 10 8.31 8.66 9.61
CA GLY A 10 7.56 8.10 10.74
C GLY A 10 7.34 9.09 11.88
N GLU A 11 7.33 10.39 11.57
CA GLU A 11 7.04 11.45 12.58
C GLU A 11 5.55 11.57 12.87
N LEU A 12 4.70 10.94 12.03
CA LEU A 12 3.27 10.91 12.25
C LEU A 12 2.88 9.83 13.27
N PRO A 13 1.86 10.09 14.11
CA PRO A 13 1.34 9.11 15.04
C PRO A 13 0.92 7.82 14.33
N LEU A 14 1.25 6.68 14.93
CA LEU A 14 0.95 5.35 14.37
C LEU A 14 -0.52 5.20 13.98
N TYR A 15 -1.45 5.69 14.81
CA TYR A 15 -2.88 5.60 14.53
C TYR A 15 -3.29 6.39 13.27
N ILE A 16 -2.70 7.57 13.02
CA ILE A 16 -2.97 8.37 11.83
C ILE A 16 -2.37 7.68 10.61
N THR A 17 -1.11 7.25 10.71
CA THR A 17 -0.42 6.53 9.64
C THR A 17 -1.19 5.25 9.24
N PHE A 18 -1.73 4.53 10.22
CA PHE A 18 -2.48 3.30 9.98
C PHE A 18 -3.90 3.56 9.45
N TRP A 19 -4.74 4.31 10.17
CA TRP A 19 -6.14 4.49 9.79
C TRP A 19 -6.31 5.39 8.58
N PHE A 20 -5.60 6.52 8.53
CA PHE A 20 -5.78 7.46 7.43
C PHE A 20 -5.01 7.02 6.18
N PHE A 21 -3.70 6.82 6.31
CA PHE A 21 -2.88 6.52 5.14
C PHE A 21 -2.93 5.04 4.76
N GLY A 22 -2.90 4.13 5.73
CA GLY A 22 -3.01 2.69 5.48
C GLY A 22 -4.40 2.28 5.02
N MET A 23 -5.45 2.57 5.80
CA MET A 23 -6.80 2.07 5.54
C MET A 23 -7.59 2.96 4.56
N ILE A 24 -7.78 4.25 4.86
CA ILE A 24 -8.62 5.13 4.03
C ILE A 24 -7.98 5.34 2.65
N ILE A 25 -6.76 5.88 2.60
CA ILE A 25 -6.10 6.13 1.31
C ILE A 25 -5.76 4.80 0.62
N GLY A 26 -5.36 3.76 1.35
CA GLY A 26 -5.15 2.43 0.76
C GLY A 26 -6.41 1.86 0.11
N THR A 27 -7.58 2.00 0.75
CA THR A 27 -8.85 1.55 0.16
C THR A 27 -9.20 2.35 -1.09
N VAL A 28 -8.97 3.67 -1.07
CA VAL A 28 -9.13 4.51 -2.26
C VAL A 28 -8.25 3.99 -3.39
N VAL A 29 -6.95 3.77 -3.14
CA VAL A 29 -6.02 3.19 -4.13
C VAL A 29 -6.53 1.84 -4.65
N SER A 30 -6.99 0.95 -3.78
CA SER A 30 -7.54 -0.36 -4.19
C SER A 30 -8.78 -0.24 -5.08
N VAL A 31 -9.69 0.69 -4.79
CA VAL A 31 -10.87 0.95 -5.64
C VAL A 31 -10.45 1.47 -7.01
N PHE A 32 -9.45 2.36 -7.08
CA PHE A 32 -8.90 2.84 -8.34
C PHE A 32 -8.25 1.70 -9.14
N VAL A 33 -7.44 0.85 -8.48
CA VAL A 33 -6.83 -0.32 -9.14
C VAL A 33 -7.91 -1.26 -9.67
N ASN A 34 -8.92 -1.58 -8.87
CA ASN A 34 -9.98 -2.49 -9.30
C ASN A 34 -10.75 -1.93 -10.51
N LYS A 35 -11.19 -0.66 -10.43
CA LYS A 35 -11.95 -0.01 -11.49
C LYS A 35 -11.17 0.16 -12.79
N TYR A 36 -9.93 0.65 -12.71
CA TYR A 36 -9.16 1.03 -13.90
C TYR A 36 -8.22 -0.06 -14.41
N ALA A 37 -7.72 -0.93 -13.53
CA ALA A 37 -6.86 -2.03 -13.93
C ALA A 37 -7.68 -3.31 -14.21
N LEU A 38 -8.69 -3.68 -13.41
CA LEU A 38 -9.36 -4.98 -13.57
C LEU A 38 -10.64 -4.90 -14.42
N GLU A 39 -11.56 -4.00 -14.07
CA GLU A 39 -12.92 -3.99 -14.65
C GLU A 39 -13.03 -3.17 -15.95
N ALA A 40 -12.09 -2.26 -16.20
CA ALA A 40 -12.14 -1.42 -17.39
C ALA A 40 -11.82 -2.23 -18.66
N HIS A 41 -12.86 -2.56 -19.43
CA HIS A 41 -12.78 -3.28 -20.70
C HIS A 41 -11.92 -2.60 -21.79
N ASN A 42 -11.71 -1.28 -21.68
CA ASN A 42 -10.94 -0.50 -22.66
C ASN A 42 -9.50 -0.19 -22.21
N THR A 43 -9.05 -0.73 -21.08
CA THR A 43 -7.69 -0.50 -20.59
C THR A 43 -6.71 -1.41 -21.32
N THR A 44 -5.70 -0.82 -21.97
CA THR A 44 -4.60 -1.58 -22.59
C THR A 44 -3.77 -2.29 -21.53
N ASP A 45 -3.13 -3.41 -21.88
CA ASP A 45 -2.31 -4.19 -20.95
C ASP A 45 -1.19 -3.35 -20.33
N THR A 46 -0.58 -2.45 -21.12
CA THR A 46 0.44 -1.51 -20.63
C THR A 46 -0.10 -0.56 -19.56
N MET A 47 -1.31 -0.02 -19.73
CA MET A 47 -1.95 0.84 -18.73
C MET A 47 -2.36 0.05 -17.49
N ARG A 48 -2.85 -1.18 -17.64
CA ARG A 48 -3.19 -2.08 -16.53
C ARG A 48 -1.97 -2.35 -15.66
N VAL A 49 -0.83 -2.70 -16.27
CA VAL A 49 0.45 -2.88 -15.57
C VAL A 49 0.91 -1.58 -14.90
N GLY A 50 0.77 -0.44 -15.57
CA GLY A 50 1.11 0.87 -14.99
C GLY A 50 0.34 1.20 -13.70
N TRP A 51 -0.97 0.92 -13.68
CA TRP A 51 -1.80 1.10 -12.48
C TRP A 51 -1.38 0.16 -11.33
N LEU A 52 -1.13 -1.11 -11.64
CA LEU A 52 -0.68 -2.10 -10.65
C LEU A 52 0.68 -1.71 -10.05
N LEU A 53 1.63 -1.29 -10.88
CA LEU A 53 2.95 -0.84 -10.43
C LEU A 53 2.86 0.40 -9.54
N THR A 54 2.00 1.37 -9.91
CA THR A 54 1.79 2.58 -9.10
C THR A 54 1.25 2.23 -7.71
N ALA A 55 0.27 1.32 -7.64
CA ALA A 55 -0.27 0.84 -6.38
C ALA A 55 0.74 0.00 -5.57
N LEU A 56 1.61 -0.75 -6.24
CA LEU A 56 2.68 -1.49 -5.59
C LEU A 56 3.70 -0.55 -4.93
N VAL A 57 4.11 0.50 -5.65
CA VAL A 57 4.99 1.55 -5.11
C VAL A 57 4.34 2.24 -3.91
N TYR A 58 3.05 2.57 -3.99
CA TYR A 58 2.31 3.15 -2.87
C TYR A 58 2.30 2.22 -1.65
N THR A 59 2.00 0.93 -1.87
CA THR A 59 1.92 -0.07 -0.80
C THR A 59 3.29 -0.28 -0.13
N GLY A 60 4.36 -0.34 -0.93
CA GLY A 60 5.74 -0.41 -0.43
C GLY A 60 6.13 0.83 0.36
N PHE A 61 5.79 2.03 -0.14
CA PHE A 61 6.01 3.28 0.57
C PHE A 61 5.31 3.29 1.93
N MET A 62 4.05 2.85 1.97
CA MET A 62 3.27 2.77 3.19
C MET A 62 3.80 1.74 4.19
N CYS A 63 4.30 0.61 3.71
CA CYS A 63 4.95 -0.40 4.54
C CYS A 63 6.15 0.20 5.31
N VAL A 64 7.04 0.92 4.61
CA VAL A 64 8.18 1.61 5.23
C VAL A 64 7.74 2.71 6.19
N ALA A 65 6.74 3.52 5.80
CA ALA A 65 6.21 4.58 6.65
C ALA A 65 5.59 4.04 7.95
N LEU A 66 4.84 2.93 7.88
CA LEU A 66 4.27 2.25 9.04
C LEU A 66 5.36 1.67 9.94
N TRP A 67 6.36 1.01 9.38
CA TRP A 67 7.48 0.45 10.16
C TRP A 67 8.25 1.52 10.91
N ARG A 68 8.54 2.65 10.25
CA ARG A 68 9.22 3.81 10.87
C ARG A 68 8.36 4.49 11.94
N SER A 69 7.06 4.62 11.70
CA SER A 69 6.12 5.17 12.70
C SER A 69 5.98 4.24 13.91
N ALA A 70 5.97 2.93 13.68
CA ALA A 70 5.87 1.91 14.71
C ALA A 70 7.13 1.86 15.58
N ASP A 71 8.31 2.14 15.01
CA ASP A 71 9.57 2.24 15.75
C ASP A 71 9.59 3.41 16.74
N LYS A 72 8.99 4.54 16.35
CA LYS A 72 8.88 5.74 17.17
C LYS A 72 7.69 5.72 18.14
N TYR A 73 6.86 4.67 18.10
CA TYR A 73 5.66 4.58 18.91
C TYR A 73 6.00 4.25 20.37
N LYS A 74 5.71 5.18 21.29
CA LYS A 74 5.97 5.04 22.74
C LYS A 74 4.82 4.40 23.54
N GLY A 75 3.70 4.07 22.89
CA GLY A 75 2.55 3.43 23.55
C GLY A 75 2.73 1.93 23.73
N ALA A 76 1.63 1.20 23.97
CA ALA A 76 1.70 -0.24 24.19
C ALA A 76 2.30 -0.99 22.96
N PRO A 77 3.28 -1.89 23.15
CA PRO A 77 4.05 -2.51 22.07
C PRO A 77 3.18 -3.37 21.14
N VAL A 78 2.04 -3.88 21.64
CA VAL A 78 1.06 -4.66 20.86
C VAL A 78 0.62 -3.92 19.59
N TRP A 79 0.39 -2.60 19.68
CA TRP A 79 -0.04 -1.80 18.53
C TRP A 79 1.07 -1.60 17.50
N SER A 80 2.31 -1.41 17.96
CA SER A 80 3.48 -1.28 17.09
C SER A 80 3.75 -2.59 16.32
N ILE A 81 3.73 -3.71 17.05
CA ILE A 81 3.93 -5.04 16.48
C ILE A 81 2.80 -5.38 15.49
N GLY A 82 1.54 -5.16 15.89
CA GLY A 82 0.38 -5.40 15.04
C GLY A 82 0.42 -4.61 13.73
N ALA A 83 0.78 -3.32 13.79
CA ALA A 83 0.91 -2.49 12.59
C ALA A 83 2.03 -2.97 11.65
N ARG A 84 3.17 -3.42 12.20
CA ARG A 84 4.27 -3.99 11.41
C ARG A 84 3.84 -5.26 10.69
N PHE A 85 3.24 -6.22 11.39
CA PHE A 85 2.76 -7.46 10.78
C PHE A 85 1.69 -7.21 9.73
N TYR A 86 0.70 -6.36 10.05
CA TYR A 86 -0.35 -6.00 9.10
C TYR A 86 0.24 -5.41 7.81
N SER A 87 1.16 -4.44 7.93
CA SER A 87 1.79 -3.82 6.76
C SER A 87 2.63 -4.79 5.92
N ALA A 88 3.32 -5.74 6.57
CA ALA A 88 4.11 -6.76 5.89
C ALA A 88 3.23 -7.76 5.13
N ILE A 89 2.17 -8.26 5.77
CA ILE A 89 1.19 -9.16 5.16
C ILE A 89 0.56 -8.48 3.95
N LEU A 90 0.08 -7.24 4.12
CA LEU A 90 -0.60 -6.50 3.04
C LEU A 90 0.34 -6.27 1.86
N PHE A 91 1.61 -5.93 2.11
CA PHE A 91 2.61 -5.77 1.06
C PHE A 91 2.88 -7.09 0.32
N MET A 92 3.05 -8.20 1.04
CA MET A 92 3.25 -9.52 0.42
C MET A 92 2.04 -9.97 -0.41
N SER A 93 0.82 -9.82 0.14
CA SER A 93 -0.41 -10.13 -0.59
C SER A 93 -0.54 -9.30 -1.86
N PHE A 94 -0.18 -8.01 -1.81
CA PHE A 94 -0.26 -7.14 -2.97
C PHE A 94 0.78 -7.47 -4.05
N ILE A 95 2.00 -7.88 -3.65
CA ILE A 95 3.01 -8.41 -4.57
C ILE A 95 2.47 -9.65 -5.28
N SER A 96 1.97 -10.65 -4.53
CA SER A 96 1.44 -11.88 -5.11
C SER A 96 0.34 -11.57 -6.12
N PHE A 97 -0.64 -10.76 -5.71
CA PHE A 97 -1.74 -10.33 -6.56
C PHE A 97 -1.26 -9.66 -7.86
N THR A 98 -0.30 -8.74 -7.75
CA THR A 98 0.25 -8.04 -8.91
C THR A 98 0.94 -9.00 -9.88
N VAL A 99 1.74 -9.94 -9.35
CA VAL A 99 2.45 -10.94 -10.15
C VAL A 99 1.46 -11.87 -10.87
N ASP A 100 0.40 -12.30 -10.19
CA ASP A 100 -0.60 -13.20 -10.75
C ASP A 100 -1.38 -12.54 -11.89
N ILE A 101 -1.78 -11.27 -11.73
CA ILE A 101 -2.45 -10.50 -12.79
C ILE A 101 -1.52 -10.28 -13.99
N ILE A 102 -0.24 -9.94 -13.77
CA ILE A 102 0.72 -9.77 -14.86
C ILE A 102 0.89 -11.10 -15.62
N LYS A 103 1.09 -12.22 -14.93
CA LYS A 103 1.20 -13.53 -15.56
C LYS A 103 -0.05 -13.87 -16.37
N TYR A 104 -1.24 -13.64 -15.82
CA TYR A 104 -2.50 -13.86 -16.52
C TYR A 104 -2.62 -12.99 -17.79
N THR A 105 -2.14 -11.75 -17.74
CA THR A 105 -2.22 -10.82 -18.87
C THR A 105 -1.26 -11.20 -20.01
N TYR A 106 -0.06 -11.71 -19.70
CA TYR A 106 0.96 -12.02 -20.72
C TYR A 106 1.00 -13.48 -21.18
N ASN A 107 0.48 -14.43 -20.39
CA ASN A 107 0.43 -15.85 -20.73
C ASN A 107 -0.99 -16.34 -21.08
N GLY A 108 -2.00 -15.47 -21.01
CA GLY A 108 -3.39 -15.74 -21.35
C GLY A 108 -3.73 -15.47 -22.81
#